data_AF-S4P1J2-F1
#
_entry.id   AF-S4P1J2-F1
#
_cell.length_a   1.000
_cell.length_b   1.000
_cell.length_c   1.000
_cell.angle_alpha   90.00
_cell.angle_beta   90.00
_cell.angle_gamma   90.00
#
_symmetry.space_group_name_H-M   'P 1'
#
loop_
_entity.id
_entity.type
_entity.pdbx_description
1 polymer ?
#
loop_
_entity_poly.entity_id
_entity_poly.type
_entity_poly.pdbx_seq_one_letter_code
_entity_poly.pdbx_strand_id
1 'polypeptide(L)'
;MVKDGVPHSLRPQVWMHLCGANKKRATTEITYHEIVRASSDDGLVTSKQIEKDLVQILPNNVCFSHPTSTGVPRLRRILRALAWLYPDIGYCQGTGMIAASLLLLMEEEEAFWIMCTTVEDLLPASYYSSTLIGIQADQKVLRSLISTYLP
;
A
#
# COMPACT_ATOMS: atom_id res chain seq x y z
N MET A 1 6.80 -24.34 2.96
CA MET A 1 7.46 -23.17 2.32
C MET A 1 6.89 -21.85 2.83
N VAL A 2 5.65 -21.43 2.49
CA VAL A 2 5.12 -20.15 3.02
C VAL A 2 4.91 -20.19 4.54
N LYS A 3 4.36 -21.30 5.07
CA LYS A 3 4.16 -21.51 6.51
C LYS A 3 5.46 -21.52 7.32
N ASP A 4 6.55 -21.97 6.71
CA ASP A 4 7.88 -22.07 7.34
C ASP A 4 8.71 -20.78 7.18
N GLY A 5 8.15 -19.78 6.49
CA GLY A 5 8.77 -18.49 6.21
C GLY A 5 9.43 -18.42 4.82
N VAL A 6 9.24 -17.28 4.16
CA VAL A 6 9.93 -16.96 2.89
C VAL A 6 11.23 -16.21 3.21
N PRO A 7 12.41 -16.69 2.73
CA PRO A 7 13.68 -16.01 2.87
C PRO A 7 13.61 -14.57 2.37
N HIS A 8 14.26 -13.64 3.09
CA HIS A 8 14.15 -12.20 2.81
C HIS A 8 14.46 -11.85 1.35
N SER A 9 15.53 -12.41 0.79
CA SER A 9 15.95 -12.20 -0.60
C SER A 9 14.94 -12.65 -1.66
N LEU A 10 14.03 -13.58 -1.31
CA LEU A 10 13.03 -14.11 -2.23
C LEU A 10 11.67 -13.43 -2.07
N ARG A 11 11.46 -12.63 -1.02
CA ARG A 11 10.16 -12.00 -0.74
C ARG A 11 9.65 -11.14 -1.89
N PRO A 12 10.43 -10.26 -2.53
CA PRO A 12 9.93 -9.44 -3.63
C PRO A 12 9.35 -10.30 -4.76
N GLN A 13 10.11 -11.30 -5.20
CA GLN A 13 9.74 -12.16 -6.32
C GLN A 13 8.52 -13.04 -5.97
N VAL A 14 8.55 -13.68 -4.79
CA VAL A 14 7.49 -14.57 -4.34
C VAL A 14 6.20 -13.79 -4.11
N TRP A 15 6.26 -12.63 -3.45
CA TRP A 15 5.07 -11.85 -3.15
C TRP A 15 4.46 -11.27 -4.43
N MET A 16 5.27 -10.69 -5.33
CA MET A 16 4.80 -10.20 -6.63
C MET A 16 4.11 -11.28 -7.46
N HIS A 17 4.58 -12.53 -7.38
CA HIS A 17 3.95 -13.66 -8.06
C HIS A 17 2.64 -14.09 -7.37
N LEU A 18 2.66 -14.28 -6.05
CA LEU A 18 1.52 -14.80 -5.29
C LEU A 18 0.32 -13.85 -5.28
N CYS A 19 0.55 -12.53 -5.17
CA CYS A 19 -0.55 -11.55 -5.20
C CYS A 19 -1.04 -11.23 -6.62
N GLY A 20 -0.37 -11.73 -7.66
CA GLY A 20 -0.72 -11.43 -9.05
C GLY A 20 -0.17 -10.10 -9.57
N ALA A 21 0.63 -9.36 -8.80
CA ALA A 21 1.16 -8.05 -9.20
C ALA A 21 2.03 -8.12 -10.46
N ASN A 22 2.79 -9.20 -10.64
CA ASN A 22 3.54 -9.43 -11.88
C ASN A 22 2.62 -9.50 -13.11
N LYS A 23 1.49 -10.19 -12.99
CA LYS A 23 0.50 -10.29 -14.07
C LYS A 23 -0.14 -8.93 -14.32
N LYS A 24 -0.56 -8.23 -13.26
CA LYS A 24 -1.17 -6.89 -13.36
C LYS A 24 -0.22 -5.93 -14.09
N ARG A 25 1.03 -5.82 -13.63
CA ARG A 25 2.06 -5.01 -14.28
C ARG A 25 2.23 -5.33 -15.77
N ALA A 26 2.22 -6.61 -16.14
CA ALA A 26 2.41 -7.02 -17.53
C ALA A 26 1.17 -6.77 -18.42
N THR A 27 -0.02 -6.71 -17.83
CA THR A 27 -1.28 -6.50 -18.57
C THR A 27 -1.75 -5.05 -18.61
N THR A 28 -1.27 -4.20 -17.70
CA THR A 28 -1.61 -2.78 -17.69
C THR A 28 -0.86 -2.04 -18.80
N GLU A 29 -1.59 -1.27 -19.61
CA GLU A 29 -1.01 -0.52 -20.73
C GLU A 29 -0.17 0.68 -20.26
N ILE A 30 -0.55 1.29 -19.13
CA ILE A 30 0.14 2.44 -18.56
C ILE A 30 1.23 1.98 -17.59
N THR A 31 2.45 2.47 -17.79
CA THR A 31 3.59 2.15 -16.94
C THR A 31 3.56 2.92 -15.61
N TYR A 32 4.27 2.41 -14.61
CA TYR A 32 4.44 3.10 -13.32
C TYR A 32 5.02 4.51 -13.49
N HIS A 33 5.98 4.68 -14.39
CA HIS A 33 6.60 5.99 -14.65
C HIS A 33 5.62 7.02 -15.23
N GLU A 34 4.74 6.59 -16.13
CA GLU A 34 3.70 7.46 -16.70
C GLU A 34 2.68 7.86 -15.63
N ILE A 35 2.27 6.91 -14.79
CA ILE A 35 1.38 7.16 -13.65
C ILE A 35 2.00 8.20 -12.70
N VAL A 36 3.25 8.00 -12.28
CA VAL A 36 3.95 8.93 -11.39
C VAL A 36 3.99 10.33 -11.99
N ARG A 37 4.30 10.43 -13.28
CA ARG A 37 4.33 11.71 -14.01
C ARG A 37 2.95 12.36 -14.06
N ALA A 38 1.89 11.59 -14.27
CA ALA A 38 0.52 12.12 -14.29
C ALA A 38 0.04 12.56 -12.89
N SER A 39 0.47 11.86 -11.84
CA SER A 39 0.10 12.12 -10.44
C SER A 39 0.97 13.17 -9.74
N SER A 40 1.94 13.78 -10.43
CA SER A 40 2.91 14.67 -9.78
C SER A 40 2.32 16.04 -9.40
N ASP A 41 1.17 16.41 -9.98
CA ASP A 41 0.52 17.69 -9.69
C ASP A 41 -0.05 17.72 -8.25
N ASP A 42 0.11 18.86 -7.59
CA ASP A 42 -0.38 19.09 -6.22
C ASP A 42 -1.89 19.37 -6.18
N GLY A 43 -2.57 19.37 -7.34
CA GLY A 43 -4.02 19.54 -7.46
C GLY A 43 -4.87 18.42 -6.84
N LEU A 44 -4.28 17.27 -6.49
CA LEU A 44 -4.99 16.18 -5.81
C LEU A 44 -5.44 16.63 -4.41
N VAL A 45 -6.74 16.47 -4.11
CA VAL A 45 -7.34 16.82 -2.81
C VAL A 45 -6.63 16.14 -1.64
N THR A 46 -6.07 14.95 -1.87
CA THR A 46 -5.37 14.13 -0.88
C THR A 46 -3.90 14.52 -0.67
N SER A 47 -3.30 15.35 -1.55
CA SER A 47 -1.86 15.68 -1.48
C SER A 47 -1.45 16.25 -0.12
N LYS A 48 -2.24 17.18 0.43
CA LYS A 48 -1.94 17.80 1.75
C LYS A 48 -1.95 16.77 2.88
N GLN A 49 -2.89 15.82 2.83
CA GLN A 49 -3.00 14.77 3.85
C GLN A 49 -1.85 13.77 3.71
N ILE A 50 -1.48 13.40 2.48
CA ILE A 50 -0.32 12.54 2.22
C ILE A 50 0.94 13.19 2.79
N GLU A 51 1.25 14.44 2.46
CA GLU A 51 2.47 15.12 2.95
C GLU A 51 2.58 15.15 4.48
N LYS A 52 1.45 15.41 5.16
CA LYS A 52 1.38 15.42 6.62
C LYS A 52 1.73 14.06 7.22
N ASP A 53 1.26 12.98 6.59
CA ASP A 53 1.43 11.63 7.12
C ASP A 53 2.79 11.02 6.79
N LEU A 54 3.45 11.43 5.69
CA LEU A 54 4.73 10.86 5.25
C LEU A 54 5.80 10.78 6.35
N VAL A 55 5.90 11.80 7.19
CA VAL A 55 6.90 11.89 8.27
C VAL A 55 6.47 11.21 9.57
N GLN A 56 5.19 10.85 9.65
CA GLN A 56 4.62 10.12 10.79
C GLN A 56 4.60 8.60 10.53
N ILE A 57 4.81 8.18 9.29
CA ILE A 57 4.86 6.78 8.89
C ILE A 57 6.23 6.20 9.23
N LEU A 58 6.25 5.22 10.14
CA LEU A 58 7.47 4.55 10.61
C LEU A 58 8.57 5.53 11.13
N PRO A 59 8.27 6.39 12.11
CA PRO A 59 9.16 7.49 12.51
C PRO A 59 10.50 6.99 13.11
N ASN A 60 10.53 5.76 13.61
CA ASN A 60 11.73 5.14 14.18
C ASN A 60 12.59 4.39 13.15
N ASN A 61 12.16 4.35 11.88
CA ASN A 61 12.91 3.68 10.82
C ASN A 61 13.79 4.69 10.07
N VAL A 62 15.08 4.36 9.90
CA VAL A 62 16.08 5.24 9.25
C VAL A 62 15.69 5.66 7.83
N CYS A 63 14.93 4.85 7.10
CA CYS A 63 14.47 5.19 5.75
C CYS A 63 13.34 6.23 5.73
N PHE A 64 12.67 6.49 6.86
CA PHE A 64 11.49 7.35 6.95
C PHE A 64 11.55 8.39 8.09
N SER A 65 12.55 8.34 8.96
CA SER A 65 12.61 9.15 10.19
C SER A 65 12.75 10.66 9.97
N HIS A 66 13.25 11.08 8.81
CA HIS A 66 13.39 12.48 8.42
C HIS A 66 12.74 12.76 7.07
N PRO A 67 12.24 13.98 6.81
CA PRO A 67 11.68 14.37 5.50
C PRO A 67 12.63 14.17 4.32
N THR A 68 13.94 14.22 4.57
CA THR A 68 15.02 14.02 3.59
C THR A 68 15.49 12.57 3.47
N SER A 69 14.89 11.65 4.24
CA SER A 69 15.25 10.22 4.19
C SER A 69 14.89 9.63 2.85
N THR A 70 15.65 8.63 2.42
CA THR A 70 15.54 8.03 1.09
C THR A 70 14.17 7.39 0.80
N GLY A 71 13.46 6.89 1.81
CA GLY A 71 12.15 6.26 1.67
C GLY A 71 11.00 7.25 1.49
N VAL A 72 11.09 8.45 2.07
CA VAL A 72 10.03 9.48 2.01
C VAL A 72 9.64 9.88 0.58
N PRO A 73 10.57 10.24 -0.33
CA PRO A 73 10.19 10.60 -1.70
C PRO A 73 9.61 9.42 -2.49
N ARG A 74 10.06 8.19 -2.21
CA ARG A 74 9.54 6.96 -2.83
C ARG A 74 8.09 6.72 -2.38
N LEU A 75 7.86 6.80 -1.07
CA LEU A 75 6.53 6.66 -0.48
C LEU A 75 5.56 7.72 -0.99
N ARG A 76 5.99 8.98 -1.11
CA ARG A 76 5.19 10.06 -1.70
C ARG A 76 4.69 9.70 -3.10
N ARG A 77 5.59 9.23 -3.98
CA ARG A 77 5.23 8.88 -5.35
C ARG A 77 4.23 7.74 -5.39
N ILE A 78 4.42 6.69 -4.59
CA ILE A 78 3.47 5.57 -4.49
C ILE A 78 2.09 6.06 -4.04
N LEU A 79 2.02 6.84 -2.95
CA LEU A 79 0.73 7.27 -2.40
C LEU A 79 -0.02 8.24 -3.31
N ARG A 80 0.69 9.16 -3.98
CA ARG A 80 0.10 10.04 -4.99
C ARG A 80 -0.39 9.27 -6.21
N ALA A 81 0.42 8.33 -6.70
CA ALA A 81 0.05 7.44 -7.80
C ALA A 81 -1.22 6.66 -7.48
N LEU A 82 -1.31 6.03 -6.30
CA LEU A 82 -2.50 5.30 -5.87
C LEU A 82 -3.73 6.21 -5.74
N ALA A 83 -3.59 7.39 -5.14
CA ALA A 83 -4.70 8.33 -5.01
C ALA A 83 -5.18 8.87 -6.37
N TRP A 84 -4.28 8.96 -7.35
CA TRP A 84 -4.61 9.36 -8.72
C TRP A 84 -5.29 8.23 -9.50
N LEU A 85 -4.84 6.98 -9.37
CA LEU A 85 -5.50 5.82 -10.01
C LEU A 85 -6.88 5.53 -9.42
N TYR A 86 -7.02 5.69 -8.11
CA TYR A 86 -8.22 5.31 -7.36
C TYR A 86 -8.88 6.51 -6.69
N PRO A 87 -9.39 7.50 -7.45
CA PRO A 87 -9.94 8.73 -6.87
C PRO A 87 -11.15 8.47 -5.94
N ASP A 88 -11.94 7.43 -6.23
CA ASP A 88 -13.11 7.04 -5.41
C ASP A 88 -12.71 6.47 -4.03
N ILE A 89 -11.52 5.88 -3.94
CA ILE A 89 -10.94 5.40 -2.68
C ILE A 89 -10.17 6.53 -2.00
N GLY A 90 -9.46 7.33 -2.79
CA GLY A 90 -8.63 8.44 -2.33
C GLY A 90 -7.43 7.94 -1.52
N TYR A 91 -7.21 8.56 -0.37
CA TYR A 91 -6.12 8.22 0.54
C TYR A 91 -6.66 7.91 1.94
N CYS A 92 -6.38 6.69 2.41
CA CYS A 92 -6.65 6.25 3.77
C CYS A 92 -5.30 6.15 4.52
N GLN A 93 -5.22 6.70 5.74
CA GLN A 93 -3.97 6.72 6.52
C GLN A 93 -3.30 5.34 6.67
N GLY A 94 -4.08 4.27 6.70
CA GLY A 94 -3.56 2.90 6.79
C GLY A 94 -2.74 2.44 5.57
N THR A 95 -3.00 2.98 4.37
CA THR A 95 -2.29 2.56 3.14
C THR A 95 -0.83 3.01 3.16
N GLY A 96 -0.54 4.16 3.76
CA GLY A 96 0.82 4.68 3.95
C GLY A 96 1.74 3.72 4.70
N MET A 97 1.24 3.13 5.79
CA MET A 97 2.01 2.17 6.59
C MET A 97 2.34 0.88 5.83
N ILE A 98 1.40 0.39 5.02
CA ILE A 98 1.60 -0.83 4.22
C ILE A 98 2.62 -0.56 3.11
N ALA A 99 2.44 0.54 2.36
CA ALA A 99 3.36 0.93 1.30
C ALA A 99 4.79 1.15 1.83
N ALA A 100 4.94 1.81 2.99
CA ALA A 100 6.25 1.99 3.61
C ALA A 100 6.88 0.66 4.06
N SER A 101 6.08 -0.28 4.57
CA SER A 101 6.56 -1.62 4.93
C SER A 101 7.01 -2.42 3.72
N LEU A 102 6.32 -2.31 2.58
CA LEU A 102 6.74 -2.91 1.32
C LEU A 102 8.06 -2.31 0.83
N LEU A 103 8.22 -0.98 0.91
CA LEU A 103 9.45 -0.28 0.52
C LEU A 103 10.69 -0.68 1.33
N LEU A 104 10.54 -1.27 2.51
CA LEU A 104 11.66 -1.85 3.27
C LEU A 104 12.13 -3.20 2.72
N LEU A 105 11.36 -3.81 1.83
CA LEU A 105 11.56 -5.18 1.37
C LEU A 105 11.83 -5.26 -0.13
N MET A 106 11.38 -4.28 -0.93
CA MET A 106 11.44 -4.32 -2.39
C MET A 106 11.60 -2.94 -3.03
N GLU A 107 11.74 -2.90 -4.35
CA GLU A 107 11.82 -1.66 -5.09
C GLU A 107 10.46 -0.95 -5.21
N GLU A 108 10.53 0.33 -5.51
CA GLU A 108 9.38 1.26 -5.47
C GLU A 108 8.25 0.83 -6.39
N GLU A 109 8.59 0.47 -7.63
CA GLU A 109 7.61 0.03 -8.61
C GLU A 109 6.95 -1.29 -8.18
N GLU A 110 7.69 -2.21 -7.59
CA GLU A 110 7.16 -3.49 -7.12
C GLU A 110 6.19 -3.26 -5.96
N ALA A 111 6.58 -2.41 -5.00
CA ALA A 111 5.72 -2.01 -3.90
C ALA A 111 4.43 -1.34 -4.41
N PHE A 112 4.52 -0.51 -5.46
CA PHE A 112 3.35 0.10 -6.10
C PHE A 112 2.40 -0.95 -6.69
N TRP A 113 2.91 -1.90 -7.49
CA TRP A 113 2.05 -2.92 -8.11
C TRP A 113 1.43 -3.87 -7.09
N ILE A 114 2.14 -4.21 -6.00
CA ILE A 114 1.54 -4.94 -4.88
C ILE A 114 0.41 -4.14 -4.25
N MET A 115 0.59 -2.82 -4.07
CA MET A 115 -0.49 -1.98 -3.55
C MET A 115 -1.70 -1.94 -4.49
N CYS A 116 -1.51 -1.83 -5.81
CA CYS A 116 -2.61 -1.92 -6.78
C CYS A 116 -3.36 -3.25 -6.65
N THR A 117 -2.66 -4.40 -6.61
CA THR A 117 -3.32 -5.70 -6.38
C THR A 117 -4.01 -5.79 -5.02
N THR A 118 -3.45 -5.16 -4.00
CA THR A 118 -4.04 -5.17 -2.66
C THR A 118 -5.37 -4.42 -2.64
N VAL A 119 -5.41 -3.27 -3.30
CA VAL A 119 -6.57 -2.39 -3.37
C VAL A 119 -7.66 -2.96 -4.29
N GLU A 120 -7.30 -3.55 -5.43
CA GLU A 120 -8.26 -4.01 -6.44
C GLU A 120 -8.68 -5.47 -6.30
N ASP A 121 -7.74 -6.38 -5.99
CA ASP A 121 -7.95 -7.82 -6.17
C ASP A 121 -8.02 -8.59 -4.85
N LEU A 122 -7.24 -8.19 -3.84
CA LEU A 122 -7.10 -8.95 -2.60
C LEU A 122 -8.11 -8.56 -1.53
N LEU A 123 -8.35 -7.26 -1.37
CA LEU A 123 -9.28 -6.76 -0.37
C LEU A 123 -10.68 -6.58 -0.98
N PRO A 124 -11.74 -6.74 -0.17
CA PRO A 124 -13.09 -6.46 -0.64
C PRO A 124 -13.22 -5.04 -1.19
N ALA A 125 -14.11 -4.86 -2.17
CA ALA A 125 -14.46 -3.54 -2.64
C ALA A 125 -14.84 -2.63 -1.46
N SER A 126 -14.41 -1.37 -1.49
CA SER A 126 -14.66 -0.39 -0.42
C SER A 126 -14.02 -0.72 0.93
N TYR A 127 -13.02 -1.62 1.00
CA TYR A 127 -12.31 -1.87 2.26
C TYR A 127 -11.58 -0.61 2.77
N TYR A 128 -11.00 0.17 1.86
CA TYR A 128 -10.36 1.47 2.14
C TYR A 128 -11.27 2.68 1.86
N SER A 129 -12.58 2.48 1.70
CA SER A 129 -13.49 3.61 1.51
C SER A 129 -13.59 4.47 2.78
N SER A 130 -14.14 5.67 2.65
CA SER A 130 -14.37 6.59 3.77
C SER A 130 -15.26 5.99 4.88
N THR A 131 -16.12 5.03 4.57
CA THR A 131 -17.01 4.39 5.54
C THR A 131 -16.35 3.21 6.26
N LEU A 132 -15.24 2.69 5.74
CA LEU A 132 -14.46 1.57 6.29
C LEU A 132 -15.33 0.34 6.65
N ILE A 133 -16.40 0.09 5.88
CA ILE A 133 -17.37 -0.98 6.16
C ILE A 133 -16.69 -2.36 6.16
N GLY A 134 -15.74 -2.59 5.25
CA GLY A 134 -14.97 -3.84 5.22
C GLY A 134 -14.19 -4.07 6.51
N ILE A 135 -13.51 -3.04 7.03
CA ILE A 135 -12.78 -3.12 8.29
C ILE A 135 -13.73 -3.40 9.47
N GLN A 136 -14.89 -2.74 9.50
CA GLN A 136 -15.88 -2.97 10.56
C GLN A 136 -16.42 -4.41 10.53
N ALA A 137 -16.61 -4.98 9.34
CA ALA A 137 -17.03 -6.37 9.19
C ALA A 137 -15.94 -7.33 9.74
N ASP A 138 -14.68 -7.13 9.34
CA ASP A 138 -13.56 -7.94 9.80
C ASP A 138 -13.35 -7.84 11.32
N GLN A 139 -13.53 -6.65 11.89
CA GLN A 139 -13.49 -6.46 13.35
C GLN A 139 -14.58 -7.27 14.07
N LYS A 140 -15.80 -7.36 13.50
CA LYS A 140 -16.89 -8.17 14.09
C LYS A 140 -16.58 -9.65 13.99
N VAL A 141 -16.07 -10.12 12.85
CA VAL A 141 -15.64 -11.51 12.67
C VAL A 141 -14.54 -11.85 13.67
N LEU A 142 -13.53 -10.99 13.81
CA LEU A 142 -12.44 -11.17 14.79
C LEU A 142 -12.97 -11.28 16.22
N ARG A 143 -13.90 -10.42 16.64
CA ARG A 143 -14.51 -10.49 17.99
C ARG A 143 -15.25 -11.81 18.21
N SER A 144 -15.95 -12.31 17.19
CA SER A 144 -16.62 -13.62 17.27
C SER A 144 -15.63 -14.76 17.40
N LEU A 145 -14.53 -14.73 16.64
CA LEU A 145 -13.46 -15.73 16.73
C LEU A 145 -12.77 -15.72 18.10
N ILE A 146 -12.47 -14.54 18.65
CA ILE A 146 -11.90 -14.42 20.00
C ILE A 146 -12.85 -15.06 21.02
N SER A 147 -14.13 -14.68 21.03
CA SER A 147 -15.13 -15.27 21.95
C SER A 147 -15.24 -16.80 21.83
N THR A 148 -15.02 -17.35 20.63
CA THR A 148 -15.14 -18.79 20.37
C THR A 148 -13.89 -19.57 20.79
N TYR A 149 -12.70 -19.03 20.52
CA TYR A 149 -11.43 -19.76 20.61
C TYR A 149 -10.52 -19.29 21.76
N LEU A 150 -10.76 -18.11 22.32
CA LEU A 150 -10.01 -17.48 23.42
C LEU A 150 -10.99 -16.83 24.43
N PRO A 151 -11.81 -17.64 25.14
CA PRO A 151 -12.81 -17.14 26.10
C PRO A 151 -12.19 -16.51 27.35
#